data_AF-M0EK10-F1
#
_entry.id   AF-M0EK10-F1
#
_cell.length_a   1.000
_cell.length_b   1.000
_cell.length_c   1.000
_cell.angle_alpha   90.00
_cell.angle_beta   90.00
_cell.angle_gamma   90.00
#
_symmetry.space_group_name_H-M   'P 1'
#
loop_
_entity.id
_entity.type
_entity.pdbx_description
1 polymer ?
#
loop_
_entity_poly.entity_id
_entity_poly.type
_entity_poly.pdbx_seq_one_letter_code
_entity_poly.pdbx_strand_id
1 'polypeptide(L)'
;MDLPALIAGSGLEILYYLDRGRTATELAERSGVSRATVYRRLDDLQLVGVIGKSRSRYRLNEPFTVLVSIARGLFHQKHRREAGEHAAGLNFLWETHNEYLFACDSDISAEEFYQTGPALFGEFGVPLLTRDRRHYFQTDRVTDIDPVELVCHTLLIDDDSRYRTYCLLLIQKQDLDRTALRERAQHYQPEAAIDLSGIVDDLIEYLETNGETTSEPLPKWEEFKQTAQEYEVTL
;
A
#
# COMPACT_ATOMS: atom_id res chain seq x y z
N MET A 1 -29.55 -20.02 7.81
CA MET A 1 -28.56 -18.93 7.76
C MET A 1 -28.61 -18.35 6.36
N ASP A 2 -28.93 -17.06 6.23
CA ASP A 2 -28.79 -16.35 4.96
C ASP A 2 -27.34 -15.88 4.84
N LEU A 3 -26.49 -16.76 4.32
CA LEU A 3 -25.06 -16.49 4.17
C LEU A 3 -24.80 -15.28 3.25
N PRO A 4 -25.46 -15.15 2.07
CA PRO A 4 -25.35 -13.95 1.25
C PRO A 4 -25.61 -12.65 2.01
N ALA A 5 -26.69 -12.57 2.79
CA ALA A 5 -27.00 -11.37 3.56
C ALA A 5 -25.97 -11.07 4.67
N LEU A 6 -25.36 -12.12 5.23
CA LEU A 6 -24.36 -12.03 6.28
C LEU A 6 -23.02 -11.49 5.76
N ILE A 7 -22.62 -11.92 4.57
CA ILE A 7 -21.31 -11.56 3.99
C ILE A 7 -21.37 -10.36 3.06
N ALA A 8 -22.52 -9.95 2.54
CA ALA A 8 -22.62 -8.84 1.58
C ALA A 8 -22.27 -7.45 2.17
N GLY A 9 -21.85 -6.54 1.28
CA GLY A 9 -21.50 -5.15 1.62
C GLY A 9 -20.39 -5.10 2.68
N SER A 10 -20.64 -4.37 3.77
CA SER A 10 -19.69 -4.27 4.89
C SER A 10 -19.31 -5.59 5.55
N GLY A 11 -20.06 -6.67 5.32
CA GLY A 11 -19.62 -8.02 5.68
C GLY A 11 -18.32 -8.41 4.97
N LEU A 12 -18.20 -8.17 3.66
CA LEU A 12 -17.01 -8.49 2.88
C LEU A 12 -15.82 -7.63 3.32
N GLU A 13 -16.05 -6.34 3.52
CA GLU A 13 -15.02 -5.38 3.96
C GLU A 13 -14.42 -5.78 5.31
N ILE A 14 -15.26 -6.24 6.25
CA ILE A 14 -14.80 -6.73 7.56
C ILE A 14 -14.10 -8.09 7.42
N LEU A 15 -14.65 -9.01 6.62
CA LEU A 15 -14.07 -10.35 6.39
C LEU A 15 -12.68 -10.28 5.75
N TYR A 16 -12.42 -9.28 4.89
CA TYR A 16 -11.11 -9.03 4.28
C TYR A 16 -9.98 -8.98 5.33
N TYR A 17 -10.26 -8.36 6.48
CA TYR A 17 -9.31 -8.15 7.57
C TYR A 17 -9.43 -9.16 8.73
N LEU A 18 -10.24 -10.21 8.62
CA LEU A 18 -10.37 -11.25 9.66
C LEU A 18 -9.43 -12.44 9.45
N ASP A 19 -8.30 -12.22 8.75
CA ASP A 19 -7.17 -13.16 8.61
C ASP A 19 -6.56 -13.57 9.96
N ARG A 20 -6.65 -12.66 10.93
CA ARG A 20 -6.14 -12.84 12.30
C ARG A 20 -7.11 -12.23 13.31
N GLY A 21 -6.79 -12.41 14.59
CA GLY A 21 -7.62 -11.87 15.66
C GLY A 21 -7.54 -10.36 15.75
N ARG A 22 -8.66 -9.68 15.49
CA ARG A 22 -8.72 -8.21 15.50
C ARG A 22 -9.77 -7.66 16.44
N THR A 23 -9.51 -6.47 16.96
CA THR A 23 -10.53 -5.72 17.72
C THR A 23 -11.51 -5.05 16.77
N ALA A 24 -12.69 -4.70 17.27
CA ALA A 24 -13.66 -3.93 16.48
C ALA A 24 -13.11 -2.55 16.05
N THR A 25 -12.21 -1.95 16.84
CA THR A 25 -11.54 -0.69 16.48
C THR A 25 -10.59 -0.90 15.30
N GLU A 26 -9.71 -1.90 15.38
CA GLU A 26 -8.77 -2.24 14.29
C GLU A 26 -9.52 -2.58 12.98
N LEU A 27 -10.68 -3.22 13.07
CA LEU A 27 -11.53 -3.51 11.91
C LEU A 27 -12.16 -2.25 11.34
N ALA A 28 -12.70 -1.37 12.18
CA ALA A 28 -13.30 -0.11 11.72
C ALA A 28 -12.27 0.79 11.03
N GLU A 29 -11.08 0.93 11.61
CA GLU A 29 -9.99 1.73 11.05
C GLU A 29 -9.55 1.22 9.67
N ARG A 30 -9.44 -0.11 9.50
CA ARG A 30 -8.92 -0.71 8.27
C ARG A 30 -9.94 -0.86 7.16
N SER A 31 -11.19 -1.15 7.52
CA SER A 31 -12.27 -1.30 6.54
C SER A 31 -12.95 0.01 6.16
N GLY A 32 -12.67 1.12 6.86
CA GLY A 32 -13.42 2.36 6.72
C GLY A 32 -14.88 2.26 7.20
N VAL A 33 -15.32 1.10 7.69
CA VAL A 33 -16.68 0.86 8.16
C VAL A 33 -16.88 1.49 9.54
N SER A 34 -18.01 2.17 9.73
CA SER A 34 -18.32 2.77 11.02
C SER A 34 -18.32 1.73 12.15
N ARG A 35 -17.77 2.09 13.30
CA ARG A 35 -17.63 1.17 14.45
C ARG A 35 -18.95 0.53 14.87
N ALA A 36 -20.06 1.26 14.78
CA ALA A 36 -21.41 0.73 15.04
C ALA A 36 -21.82 -0.36 14.04
N THR A 37 -21.50 -0.17 12.75
CA THR A 37 -21.74 -1.19 11.72
C THR A 37 -20.83 -2.39 11.91
N VAL A 38 -19.56 -2.17 12.28
CA VAL A 38 -18.64 -3.26 12.61
C VAL A 38 -19.19 -4.12 13.74
N TYR A 39 -19.61 -3.52 14.87
CA TYR A 39 -20.21 -4.30 15.96
C TYR A 39 -21.44 -5.08 15.51
N ARG A 40 -22.37 -4.44 14.78
CA ARG A 40 -23.56 -5.12 14.26
C ARG A 40 -23.20 -6.35 13.42
N ARG A 41 -22.25 -6.21 12.49
CA ARG A 41 -21.80 -7.32 11.63
C ARG A 41 -21.09 -8.43 12.42
N LEU A 42 -20.27 -8.06 13.41
CA LEU A 42 -19.61 -9.03 14.28
C LEU A 42 -20.65 -9.79 15.13
N ASP A 43 -21.67 -9.12 15.66
CA ASP A 43 -22.74 -9.76 16.42
C ASP A 43 -23.55 -10.72 15.54
N ASP A 44 -23.87 -10.33 14.30
CA ASP A 44 -24.55 -11.20 13.32
C ASP A 44 -23.72 -12.46 13.02
N LEU A 45 -22.41 -12.30 12.77
CA LEU A 45 -21.48 -13.40 12.52
C LEU A 45 -21.30 -14.29 13.75
N GLN A 46 -21.28 -13.71 14.94
CA GLN A 46 -21.10 -14.45 16.20
C GLN A 46 -22.37 -15.24 16.55
N LEU A 47 -23.56 -14.67 16.31
CA LEU A 47 -24.85 -15.32 16.57
C LEU A 47 -24.99 -16.66 15.84
N VAL A 48 -24.43 -16.75 14.63
CA VAL A 48 -24.45 -17.97 13.81
C VAL A 48 -23.17 -18.81 13.92
N GLY A 49 -22.26 -18.45 14.83
CA GLY A 49 -21.04 -19.21 15.13
C GLY A 49 -19.93 -19.10 14.08
N VAL A 50 -20.00 -18.14 13.15
CA VAL A 50 -18.95 -17.93 12.13
C VAL A 50 -17.67 -17.35 12.75
N ILE A 51 -17.83 -16.47 13.74
CA ILE A 51 -16.71 -15.92 14.50
C ILE A 51 -16.81 -16.26 15.99
N GLY A 52 -15.66 -16.34 16.63
CA GLY A 52 -15.50 -16.38 18.08
C GLY A 52 -14.91 -15.08 18.60
N LYS A 53 -15.14 -14.80 19.88
CA LYS A 53 -14.56 -13.67 20.59
C LYS A 53 -13.72 -14.16 21.77
N SER A 54 -12.47 -13.72 21.83
CA SER A 54 -11.58 -13.91 22.98
C SER A 54 -11.10 -12.55 23.47
N ARG A 55 -11.47 -12.21 24.71
CA ARG A 55 -11.32 -10.86 25.27
C ARG A 55 -11.99 -9.82 24.34
N SER A 56 -11.22 -8.92 23.74
CA SER A 56 -11.69 -7.90 22.80
C SER A 56 -11.43 -8.25 21.32
N ARG A 57 -10.86 -9.43 21.04
CA ARG A 57 -10.44 -9.83 19.68
C ARG A 57 -11.41 -10.87 19.10
N TYR A 58 -11.83 -10.62 17.87
CA TYR A 58 -12.70 -11.44 17.06
C TYR A 58 -11.86 -12.24 16.06
N ARG A 59 -12.19 -13.52 15.87
CA ARG A 59 -11.54 -14.44 14.93
C ARG A 59 -12.58 -15.30 14.25
N LEU A 60 -12.34 -15.67 13.00
CA LEU A 60 -13.12 -16.73 12.35
C LEU A 60 -12.90 -18.06 13.05
N ASN A 61 -13.98 -18.80 13.30
CA ASN A 61 -13.90 -20.18 13.74
C ASN A 61 -13.58 -21.08 12.53
N GLU A 62 -12.85 -22.18 12.73
CA GLU A 62 -12.81 -23.21 11.70
C GLU A 62 -14.22 -23.82 11.54
N PRO A 63 -14.71 -24.08 10.30
CA PRO A 63 -14.03 -24.04 8.99
C PRO A 63 -14.17 -22.71 8.21
N PHE A 64 -14.66 -21.64 8.84
CA PHE A 64 -15.03 -20.39 8.16
C PHE A 64 -13.85 -19.47 7.78
N THR A 65 -12.61 -19.86 8.08
CA THR A 65 -11.40 -19.12 7.69
C THR A 65 -11.30 -18.91 6.18
N VAL A 66 -11.91 -19.78 5.36
CA VAL A 66 -12.01 -19.64 3.90
C VAL A 66 -12.71 -18.34 3.44
N LEU A 67 -13.56 -17.75 4.29
CA LEU A 67 -14.28 -16.52 3.97
C LEU A 67 -13.33 -15.33 3.74
N VAL A 68 -12.13 -15.33 4.35
CA VAL A 68 -11.12 -14.30 4.11
C VAL A 68 -10.61 -14.37 2.67
N SER A 69 -10.27 -15.56 2.20
CA SER A 69 -9.79 -15.77 0.82
C SER A 69 -10.87 -15.43 -0.19
N ILE A 70 -12.14 -15.73 0.10
CA ILE A 70 -13.28 -15.35 -0.75
C ILE A 70 -13.42 -13.83 -0.79
N ALA A 71 -13.39 -13.14 0.35
CA ALA A 71 -13.49 -11.68 0.39
C ALA A 71 -12.34 -11.03 -0.40
N ARG A 72 -11.10 -11.44 -0.16
CA ARG A 72 -9.91 -10.94 -0.88
C ARG A 72 -10.00 -11.20 -2.38
N GLY A 73 -10.41 -12.41 -2.80
CA GLY A 73 -10.57 -12.74 -4.21
C GLY A 73 -11.67 -11.95 -4.92
N LEU A 74 -12.77 -11.64 -4.21
CA LEU A 74 -13.84 -10.81 -4.76
C LEU A 74 -13.41 -9.35 -4.96
N PHE A 75 -12.67 -8.77 -4.01
CA PHE A 75 -12.13 -7.41 -4.17
C PHE A 75 -11.06 -7.35 -5.27
N HIS A 76 -10.16 -8.32 -5.34
CA HIS A 76 -9.22 -8.42 -6.47
C HIS A 76 -9.94 -8.49 -7.82
N GLN A 77 -11.00 -9.30 -7.93
CA GLN A 77 -11.79 -9.39 -9.16
C GLN A 77 -12.55 -8.08 -9.48
N LYS A 78 -12.99 -7.36 -8.45
CA LYS A 78 -13.61 -6.02 -8.59
C LYS A 78 -12.57 -5.04 -9.16
N HIS A 79 -11.40 -4.91 -8.55
CA HIS A 79 -10.34 -4.02 -9.03
C HIS A 79 -9.90 -4.37 -10.45
N ARG A 80 -9.74 -5.66 -10.74
CA ARG A 80 -9.39 -6.13 -12.09
C ARG A 80 -10.43 -5.74 -13.14
N ARG A 81 -11.71 -5.78 -12.77
CA ARG A 81 -12.78 -5.35 -13.67
C ARG A 81 -12.74 -3.83 -13.88
N GLU A 82 -12.62 -3.07 -12.80
CA GLU A 82 -12.56 -1.60 -12.84
C GLU A 82 -11.36 -1.12 -13.67
N ALA A 83 -10.14 -1.52 -13.33
CA ALA A 83 -8.95 -1.18 -14.10
C ALA A 83 -8.99 -1.73 -15.54
N GLY A 84 -9.65 -2.88 -15.75
CA GLY A 84 -9.78 -3.53 -17.05
C GLY A 84 -10.69 -2.79 -18.05
N GLU A 85 -11.53 -1.87 -17.57
CA GLU A 85 -12.30 -0.96 -18.42
C GLU A 85 -11.42 0.13 -19.05
N HIS A 86 -10.24 0.39 -18.48
CA HIS A 86 -9.34 1.47 -18.89
C HIS A 86 -8.01 1.00 -19.49
N ALA A 87 -7.49 -0.16 -19.07
CA ALA A 87 -6.18 -0.63 -19.51
C ALA A 87 -6.10 -2.15 -19.69
N ALA A 88 -5.18 -2.56 -20.55
CA ALA A 88 -4.81 -3.97 -20.75
C ALA A 88 -3.47 -4.28 -20.06
N GLY A 89 -3.17 -5.58 -19.91
CA GLY A 89 -1.89 -6.03 -19.35
C GLY A 89 -1.72 -5.80 -17.85
N LEU A 90 -2.82 -5.67 -17.11
CA LEU A 90 -2.84 -5.36 -15.68
C LEU A 90 -1.96 -6.31 -14.85
N ASN A 91 -1.10 -5.72 -14.01
CA ASN A 91 -0.31 -6.42 -13.01
C ASN A 91 -0.47 -5.71 -11.65
N PHE A 92 -1.20 -6.32 -10.72
CA PHE A 92 -1.44 -5.77 -9.39
C PHE A 92 -0.21 -5.99 -8.50
N LEU A 93 0.23 -4.93 -7.83
CA LEU A 93 1.44 -4.90 -7.01
C LEU A 93 1.11 -4.82 -5.52
N TRP A 94 0.02 -4.15 -5.17
CA TRP A 94 -0.47 -4.02 -3.80
C TRP A 94 -1.97 -3.72 -3.82
N GLU A 95 -2.73 -4.29 -2.89
CA GLU A 95 -4.19 -4.14 -2.85
C GLU A 95 -4.75 -4.19 -1.41
N THR A 96 -5.79 -3.40 -1.16
CA THR A 96 -6.70 -3.56 -0.03
C THR A 96 -8.10 -3.95 -0.54
N HIS A 97 -9.17 -3.52 0.13
CA HIS A 97 -10.54 -3.69 -0.37
C HIS A 97 -11.03 -2.47 -1.19
N ASN A 98 -10.32 -1.34 -1.09
CA ASN A 98 -10.74 -0.05 -1.66
C ASN A 98 -9.58 0.79 -2.23
N GLU A 99 -8.35 0.29 -2.19
CA GLU A 99 -7.19 0.94 -2.79
C GLU A 99 -6.34 -0.13 -3.48
N TYR A 100 -5.72 0.23 -4.60
CA TYR A 100 -4.82 -0.69 -5.30
C TYR A 100 -3.78 0.03 -6.16
N LEU A 101 -2.57 -0.55 -6.19
CA LEU A 101 -1.44 -0.15 -7.01
C LEU A 101 -1.22 -1.22 -8.08
N PHE A 102 -1.10 -0.80 -9.33
CA PHE A 102 -0.90 -1.73 -10.44
C PHE A 102 -0.04 -1.11 -11.55
N ALA A 103 0.59 -1.99 -12.33
CA ALA A 103 1.26 -1.67 -13.57
C ALA A 103 0.39 -2.05 -14.78
N CYS A 104 0.50 -1.29 -15.87
CA CYS A 104 -0.16 -1.61 -17.15
C CYS A 104 0.63 -1.07 -18.35
N ASP A 105 0.20 -1.44 -19.55
CA ASP A 105 0.87 -1.09 -20.82
C ASP A 105 0.26 0.15 -21.51
N SER A 106 -0.78 0.76 -20.91
CA SER A 106 -1.58 1.83 -21.52
C SER A 106 -1.59 3.08 -20.67
N ASP A 107 -1.75 4.24 -21.29
CA ASP A 107 -2.05 5.48 -20.58
C ASP A 107 -3.51 5.49 -20.14
N ILE A 108 -3.75 5.80 -18.87
CA ILE A 108 -5.08 5.98 -18.30
C ILE A 108 -5.31 7.48 -18.09
N SER A 109 -6.42 7.99 -18.61
CA SER A 109 -6.83 9.39 -18.46
C SER A 109 -8.03 9.59 -17.53
N ALA A 110 -8.52 8.52 -16.89
CA ALA A 110 -9.63 8.58 -15.95
C ALA A 110 -9.17 9.20 -14.64
N GLU A 111 -9.95 10.14 -14.11
CA GLU A 111 -9.57 10.98 -12.96
C GLU A 111 -9.38 10.19 -11.67
N GLU A 112 -9.98 9.00 -11.54
CA GLU A 112 -9.80 8.15 -10.35
C GLU A 112 -8.46 7.39 -10.33
N PHE A 113 -7.69 7.43 -11.41
CA PHE A 113 -6.42 6.69 -11.56
C PHE A 113 -5.24 7.64 -11.58
N TYR A 114 -4.54 7.73 -10.45
CA TYR A 114 -3.40 8.62 -10.30
C TYR A 114 -2.11 7.95 -10.79
N GLN A 115 -1.42 8.58 -11.73
CA GLN A 115 -0.11 8.10 -12.18
C GLN A 115 0.88 8.12 -11.00
N THR A 116 1.73 7.10 -10.90
CA THR A 116 2.71 6.99 -9.81
C THR A 116 3.99 6.26 -10.25
N GLY A 117 4.85 5.92 -9.28
CA GLY A 117 6.12 5.23 -9.50
C GLY A 117 7.17 6.09 -10.21
N PRO A 118 8.25 5.47 -10.72
CA PRO A 118 9.41 6.17 -11.27
C PRO A 118 9.08 7.26 -12.31
N ALA A 119 8.00 7.11 -13.08
CA ALA A 119 7.59 8.07 -14.09
C ALA A 119 7.15 9.43 -13.52
N LEU A 120 6.72 9.49 -12.25
CA LEU A 120 6.26 10.73 -11.61
C LEU A 120 7.39 11.55 -10.96
N PHE A 121 8.59 10.99 -10.81
CA PHE A 121 9.69 11.66 -10.11
C PHE A 121 10.13 12.98 -10.77
N GLY A 122 9.96 13.11 -12.09
CA GLY A 122 10.26 14.34 -12.82
C GLY A 122 9.46 15.54 -12.35
N GLU A 123 8.19 15.35 -11.96
CA GLU A 123 7.33 16.41 -11.42
C GLU A 123 7.84 16.94 -10.08
N PHE A 124 8.65 16.15 -9.37
CA PHE A 124 9.29 16.51 -8.10
C PHE A 124 10.80 16.80 -8.25
N GLY A 125 11.25 17.13 -9.46
CA GLY A 125 12.61 17.59 -9.71
C GLY A 125 13.68 16.50 -9.71
N VAL A 126 13.30 15.23 -9.90
CA VAL A 126 14.23 14.10 -10.08
C VAL A 126 13.87 13.36 -11.39
N PRO A 127 14.15 13.91 -12.58
CA PRO A 127 13.69 13.33 -13.85
C PRO A 127 14.43 12.03 -14.19
N LEU A 128 13.80 10.89 -13.90
CA LEU A 128 14.35 9.56 -14.15
C LEU A 128 14.17 9.12 -15.61
N LEU A 129 15.18 8.49 -16.18
CA LEU A 129 15.08 7.81 -17.48
C LEU A 129 14.38 6.45 -17.29
N THR A 130 13.05 6.46 -17.35
CA THR A 130 12.24 5.25 -17.18
C THR A 130 11.94 4.59 -18.53
N ARG A 131 12.12 3.27 -18.59
CA ARG A 131 11.70 2.43 -19.74
C ARG A 131 10.58 1.46 -19.36
N ASP A 132 10.08 1.59 -18.13
CA ASP A 132 9.23 0.59 -17.49
C ASP A 132 7.75 0.81 -17.78
N ARG A 133 6.94 -0.17 -17.35
CA ARG A 133 5.48 -0.12 -17.42
C ARG A 133 4.96 1.10 -16.65
N ARG A 134 3.77 1.56 -17.03
CA ARG A 134 3.11 2.69 -16.37
C ARG A 134 2.46 2.19 -15.08
N HIS A 135 2.60 2.95 -14.01
CA HIS A 135 2.05 2.60 -12.70
C HIS A 135 0.94 3.58 -12.34
N TYR A 136 -0.14 3.04 -11.81
CA TYR A 136 -1.30 3.81 -11.37
C TYR A 136 -1.74 3.34 -10.00
N PHE A 137 -2.21 4.29 -9.20
CA PHE A 137 -2.82 4.07 -7.91
C PHE A 137 -4.28 4.54 -7.97
N GLN A 138 -5.19 3.67 -7.54
CA GLN A 138 -6.61 4.00 -7.39
C GLN A 138 -6.93 4.05 -5.90
N THR A 139 -7.53 5.17 -5.47
CA THR A 139 -7.99 5.39 -4.10
C THR A 139 -8.97 6.56 -4.05
N ASP A 140 -9.83 6.57 -3.03
CA ASP A 140 -10.67 7.72 -2.68
C ASP A 140 -10.03 8.64 -1.62
N ARG A 141 -8.84 8.27 -1.09
CA ARG A 141 -8.19 8.93 0.05
C ARG A 141 -7.45 10.21 -0.32
N VAL A 142 -6.90 10.26 -1.53
CA VAL A 142 -6.12 11.40 -2.03
C VAL A 142 -6.65 11.83 -3.39
N THR A 143 -6.38 13.08 -3.74
CA THR A 143 -6.72 13.66 -5.05
C THR A 143 -5.51 13.76 -5.99
N ASP A 144 -4.31 13.46 -5.48
CA ASP A 144 -3.05 13.39 -6.22
C ASP A 144 -2.00 12.61 -5.41
N ILE A 145 -0.92 12.18 -6.05
CA ILE A 145 0.20 11.48 -5.41
C ILE A 145 1.23 12.48 -4.90
N ASP A 146 1.30 12.63 -3.57
CA ASP A 146 2.36 13.41 -2.93
C ASP A 146 3.72 12.66 -2.95
N PRO A 147 4.85 13.34 -2.71
CA PRO A 147 6.16 12.68 -2.66
C PRO A 147 6.28 11.55 -1.62
N VAL A 148 5.53 11.60 -0.52
CA VAL A 148 5.55 10.58 0.54
C VAL A 148 4.83 9.31 0.07
N GLU A 149 3.70 9.45 -0.65
CA GLU A 149 3.06 8.35 -1.38
C GLU A 149 4.01 7.76 -2.41
N LEU A 150 4.67 8.64 -3.19
CA LEU A 150 5.52 8.24 -4.30
C LEU A 150 6.68 7.37 -3.82
N VAL A 151 7.31 7.70 -2.68
CA VAL A 151 8.34 6.84 -2.06
C VAL A 151 7.78 5.44 -1.75
N CYS A 152 6.63 5.37 -1.07
CA CYS A 152 6.03 4.09 -0.69
C CYS A 152 5.64 3.26 -1.91
N HIS A 153 4.99 3.87 -2.91
CA HIS A 153 4.61 3.19 -4.14
C HIS A 153 5.82 2.69 -4.93
N THR A 154 6.90 3.47 -4.98
CA THR A 154 8.13 3.10 -5.67
C THR A 154 8.75 1.86 -5.05
N LEU A 155 8.84 1.81 -3.72
CA LEU A 155 9.35 0.63 -3.00
C LEU A 155 8.44 -0.60 -3.13
N LEU A 156 7.12 -0.41 -3.24
CA LEU A 156 6.18 -1.51 -3.51
C LEU A 156 6.28 -2.04 -4.95
N ILE A 157 6.72 -1.22 -5.89
CA ILE A 157 6.99 -1.63 -7.28
C ILE A 157 8.24 -2.51 -7.33
N ASP A 158 9.34 -2.03 -6.73
CA ASP A 158 10.61 -2.75 -6.61
C ASP A 158 11.42 -2.12 -5.46
N ASP A 159 12.15 -2.94 -4.71
CA ASP A 159 12.97 -2.49 -3.57
C ASP A 159 14.47 -2.73 -3.79
N ASP A 160 14.90 -2.94 -5.05
CA ASP A 160 16.31 -3.06 -5.39
C ASP A 160 17.13 -1.77 -5.11
N SER A 161 18.44 -1.87 -5.31
CA SER A 161 19.38 -0.76 -5.10
C SER A 161 19.00 0.51 -5.88
N ARG A 162 18.47 0.35 -7.10
CA ARG A 162 18.10 1.46 -7.97
C ARG A 162 16.86 2.17 -7.45
N TYR A 163 15.81 1.43 -7.12
CA TYR A 163 14.57 2.00 -6.61
C TYR A 163 14.74 2.64 -5.22
N ARG A 164 15.57 2.04 -4.36
CA ARG A 164 15.97 2.67 -3.08
C ARG A 164 16.76 3.96 -3.32
N THR A 165 17.69 3.98 -4.28
CA THR A 165 18.42 5.21 -4.66
C THR A 165 17.48 6.30 -5.16
N TYR A 166 16.48 5.96 -5.98
CA TYR A 166 15.46 6.91 -6.41
C TYR A 166 14.72 7.52 -5.21
N CYS A 167 14.29 6.68 -4.27
CA CYS A 167 13.63 7.14 -3.05
C CYS A 167 14.53 8.08 -2.24
N LEU A 168 15.81 7.75 -2.03
CA LEU A 168 16.77 8.63 -1.35
C LEU A 168 16.89 10.00 -2.02
N LEU A 169 16.99 10.04 -3.35
CA LEU A 169 17.04 11.30 -4.11
C LEU A 169 15.78 12.15 -3.87
N LEU A 170 14.60 11.54 -3.92
CA LEU A 170 13.33 12.24 -3.73
C LEU A 170 13.17 12.73 -2.28
N ILE A 171 13.49 11.88 -1.31
CA ILE A 171 13.45 12.18 0.14
C ILE A 171 14.28 13.42 0.46
N GLN A 172 15.47 13.52 -0.14
CA GLN A 172 16.37 14.65 0.04
C GLN A 172 15.93 15.88 -0.78
N LYS A 173 15.60 15.70 -2.06
CA LYS A 173 15.23 16.80 -2.97
C LYS A 173 14.01 17.58 -2.49
N GLN A 174 13.05 16.89 -1.89
CA GLN A 174 11.80 17.45 -1.39
C GLN A 174 11.81 17.72 0.12
N ASP A 175 12.93 17.42 0.81
CA ASP A 175 13.06 17.54 2.26
C ASP A 175 11.88 16.91 3.04
N LEU A 176 11.59 15.65 2.74
CA LEU A 176 10.36 15.00 3.21
C LEU A 176 10.33 14.80 4.74
N ASP A 177 9.19 15.01 5.37
CA ASP A 177 9.06 14.69 6.80
C ASP A 177 9.22 13.18 7.06
N ARG A 178 10.19 12.84 7.90
CA ARG A 178 10.53 11.45 8.25
C ARG A 178 9.42 10.79 9.07
N THR A 179 8.66 11.57 9.83
CA THR A 179 7.49 11.07 10.58
C THR A 179 6.38 10.70 9.62
N ALA A 180 6.06 11.59 8.67
CA ALA A 180 5.07 11.32 7.62
C ALA A 180 5.44 10.09 6.77
N LEU A 181 6.72 9.91 6.41
CA LEU A 181 7.20 8.72 5.71
C LEU A 181 6.95 7.43 6.50
N ARG A 182 7.27 7.40 7.80
CA ARG A 182 7.01 6.24 8.65
C ARG A 182 5.52 5.93 8.80
N GLU A 183 4.71 6.95 9.02
CA GLU A 183 3.26 6.82 9.11
C GLU A 183 2.67 6.27 7.80
N ARG A 184 3.15 6.77 6.65
CA ARG A 184 2.69 6.28 5.35
C ARG A 184 3.16 4.86 5.08
N ALA A 185 4.41 4.51 5.40
CA ALA A 185 4.89 3.13 5.27
C ALA A 185 4.03 2.15 6.09
N GLN A 186 3.63 2.54 7.31
CA GLN A 186 2.73 1.75 8.16
C GLN A 186 1.34 1.54 7.58
N HIS A 187 0.84 2.46 6.75
CA HIS A 187 -0.43 2.29 6.02
C HIS A 187 -0.35 1.12 5.03
N TYR A 188 0.72 1.06 4.25
CA TYR A 188 0.93 0.06 3.19
C TYR A 188 1.44 -1.29 3.71
N GLN A 189 2.24 -1.29 4.77
CA GLN A 189 2.89 -2.47 5.36
C GLN A 189 1.99 -3.72 5.52
N PRO A 190 0.72 -3.63 5.97
CA PRO A 190 -0.08 -4.81 6.28
C PRO A 190 -0.40 -5.71 5.09
N GLU A 191 -0.40 -5.16 3.87
CA GLU A 191 -0.65 -5.91 2.63
C GLU A 191 0.61 -5.95 1.73
N ALA A 192 1.75 -5.41 2.20
CA ALA A 192 3.01 -5.45 1.48
C ALA A 192 3.66 -6.84 1.56
N ALA A 193 4.31 -7.27 0.47
CA ALA A 193 5.10 -8.51 0.45
C ALA A 193 6.52 -8.33 1.02
N ILE A 194 6.95 -7.08 1.20
CA ILE A 194 8.26 -6.67 1.73
C ILE A 194 8.11 -6.00 3.10
N ASP A 195 9.22 -5.85 3.83
CA ASP A 195 9.25 -5.05 5.05
C ASP A 195 9.38 -3.56 4.73
N LEU A 196 8.35 -2.97 4.14
CA LEU A 196 8.34 -1.57 3.70
C LEU A 196 8.65 -0.61 4.86
N SER A 197 8.09 -0.82 6.05
CA SER A 197 8.42 -0.01 7.24
C SER A 197 9.91 -0.06 7.58
N GLY A 198 10.50 -1.26 7.62
CA GLY A 198 11.93 -1.42 7.89
C GLY A 198 12.81 -0.79 6.81
N ILE A 199 12.43 -0.95 5.54
CA ILE A 199 13.14 -0.33 4.42
C ILE A 199 13.10 1.19 4.52
N VAL A 200 11.95 1.79 4.83
CA VAL A 200 11.83 3.24 5.01
C VAL A 200 12.67 3.73 6.18
N ASP A 201 12.71 2.99 7.30
CA ASP A 201 13.59 3.31 8.42
C ASP A 201 15.07 3.25 8.02
N ASP A 202 15.48 2.24 7.25
CA ASP A 202 16.84 2.13 6.71
C ASP A 202 17.21 3.32 5.80
N LEU A 203 16.28 3.76 4.93
CA LEU A 203 16.52 4.94 4.07
C LEU A 203 16.71 6.22 4.89
N ILE A 204 15.90 6.39 5.95
CA ILE A 204 15.99 7.54 6.84
C ILE A 204 17.33 7.51 7.60
N GLU A 205 17.68 6.37 8.20
CA GLU A 205 18.93 6.21 8.94
C GLU A 205 20.16 6.44 8.03
N TYR A 206 20.11 5.93 6.80
CA TYR A 206 21.18 6.15 5.81
C TYR A 206 21.43 7.64 5.55
N LEU A 207 20.38 8.43 5.37
CA LEU A 207 20.51 9.89 5.15
C LEU A 207 20.97 10.61 6.41
N GLU A 208 20.42 10.26 7.58
CA GLU A 208 20.78 10.90 8.86
C GLU A 208 22.24 10.64 9.27
N THR A 209 22.76 9.47 8.91
CA THR A 209 24.13 9.05 9.23
C THR A 209 25.15 9.31 8.12
N ASN A 210 24.74 9.95 7.01
CA ASN A 210 25.58 10.12 5.82
C ASN A 210 26.21 8.79 5.35
N GLY A 211 25.42 7.72 5.38
CA GLY A 211 25.80 6.37 4.98
C GLY A 211 26.77 5.64 5.93
N GLU A 212 26.99 6.12 7.16
CA GLU A 212 27.73 5.34 8.17
C GLU A 212 26.98 4.04 8.52
N THR A 213 25.65 4.10 8.64
CA THR A 213 24.82 2.89 8.62
C THR A 213 24.38 2.63 7.18
N THR A 214 24.89 1.55 6.58
CA THR A 214 24.46 1.07 5.27
C THR A 214 23.93 -0.35 5.40
N SER A 215 22.67 -0.57 5.02
CA SER A 215 22.11 -1.91 4.80
C SER A 215 22.14 -2.24 3.30
N GLU A 216 22.45 -3.48 2.92
CA GLU A 216 22.26 -3.89 1.53
C GLU A 216 20.75 -3.88 1.21
N PRO A 217 20.33 -3.36 0.03
CA PRO A 217 21.12 -3.04 -1.16
C PRO A 217 21.41 -1.53 -1.35
N LEU A 218 21.55 -0.73 -0.28
CA LEU A 218 21.84 0.71 -0.41
C LEU A 218 23.24 0.99 -1.00
N PRO A 219 23.38 2.05 -1.81
CA PRO A 219 24.66 2.43 -2.39
C PRO A 219 25.62 2.96 -1.31
N LYS A 220 26.92 2.95 -1.61
CA LYS A 220 27.89 3.64 -0.76
C LYS A 220 27.61 5.14 -0.77
N TRP A 221 27.91 5.83 0.34
CA TRP A 221 27.69 7.28 0.44
C TRP A 221 28.30 8.06 -0.72
N GLU A 222 29.56 7.81 -1.06
CA GLU A 222 30.23 8.51 -2.18
C GLU A 222 29.53 8.29 -3.54
N GLU A 223 29.02 7.09 -3.79
CA GLU A 223 28.28 6.76 -5.02
C GLU A 223 26.92 7.49 -5.04
N PHE A 224 26.26 7.55 -3.87
CA PHE A 224 25.03 8.33 -3.72
C PHE A 224 25.28 9.83 -3.91
N LYS A 225 26.36 10.40 -3.36
CA LYS A 225 26.72 11.82 -3.57
C LYS A 225 26.91 12.16 -5.03
N GLN A 226 27.61 11.29 -5.77
CA GLN A 226 27.80 11.48 -7.20
C GLN A 226 26.44 11.48 -7.93
N THR A 227 25.58 10.52 -7.62
CA THR A 227 24.23 10.44 -8.18
C THR A 227 23.40 11.68 -7.82
N ALA A 228 23.40 12.11 -6.56
CA ALA A 228 22.70 13.29 -6.10
C ALA A 228 23.14 14.55 -6.86
N GLN A 229 24.44 14.70 -7.12
CA GLN A 229 24.97 15.81 -7.92
C GLN A 229 24.44 15.80 -9.37
N GLU A 230 24.32 14.62 -10.00
CA GLU A 230 23.78 14.48 -11.36
C GLU A 230 22.31 14.91 -11.45
N TYR A 231 21.54 14.75 -10.37
CA TYR A 231 20.14 15.16 -10.26
C TYR A 231 19.94 16.53 -9.57
N GLU A 232 21.03 17.29 -9.36
CA GLU A 232 21.01 18.59 -8.70
C GLU A 232 20.33 18.55 -7.32
N VAL A 233 20.57 17.47 -6.57
CA VAL A 233 20.09 17.25 -5.20
C VAL A 233 21.19 17.67 -4.22
N THR A 234 20.85 18.57 -3.29
CA THR A 234 21.77 19.00 -2.22
C THR A 234 21.67 18.06 -1.03
N LEU A 235 22.82 17.57 -0.55
CA LEU A 235 22.93 16.70 0.62
C LEU A 235 23.20 17.51 1.90
#